data_AF-A0A7C5XLD0-F1
#
_entry.id   AF-A0A7C5XLD0-F1
#
_cell.length_a   1.000
_cell.length_b   1.000
_cell.length_c   1.000
_cell.angle_alpha   90.00
_cell.angle_beta   90.00
_cell.angle_gamma   90.00
#
_symmetry.space_group_name_H-M   'P 1'
#
loop_
_entity.id
_entity.type
_entity.pdbx_description
1 polymer ?
#
loop_
_entity_poly.entity_id
_entity_poly.type
_entity_poly.pdbx_seq_one_letter_code
_entity_poly.pdbx_strand_id
1 'polypeptide(L)'
;MQRQKFVVDAMLGRLARWLRILGYDTEYNKDYEDWKVLKIAEADRRIIITRDRGLCNRARKKSLPCFYVEPDYDLVKVLAMLARTFKIDLNVDFSVSRCPKDNGILEKA
;
A
#
# COMPACT_ATOMS: atom_id res chain seq x y z
N MET A 1 17.22 6.53 -5.08
CA MET A 1 16.67 5.20 -4.74
C MET A 1 15.17 5.22 -4.99
N GLN A 2 14.61 4.22 -5.70
CA GLN A 2 13.15 4.15 -5.86
C GLN A 2 12.52 3.68 -4.55
N ARG A 3 11.53 4.45 -4.05
CA ARG A 3 10.72 4.03 -2.89
C ARG A 3 9.70 2.99 -3.35
N GLN A 4 9.35 2.07 -2.45
CA GLN A 4 8.33 1.07 -2.71
C GLN A 4 6.99 1.74 -3.03
N LYS A 5 6.26 1.16 -3.98
CA LYS A 5 4.90 1.57 -4.32
C LYS A 5 3.92 0.50 -3.90
N PHE A 6 2.76 0.93 -3.45
CA PHE A 6 1.73 0.05 -2.94
C PHE A 6 0.42 0.23 -3.72
N VAL A 7 -0.36 -0.84 -3.75
CA VAL A 7 -1.80 -0.79 -3.99
C VAL A 7 -2.48 -1.51 -2.84
N VAL A 8 -3.39 -0.81 -2.19
CA VAL A 8 -4.02 -1.27 -0.95
C VAL A 8 -5.48 -1.57 -1.25
N ASP A 9 -5.95 -2.74 -0.81
CA ASP A 9 -7.35 -3.13 -0.96
C ASP A 9 -8.30 -2.20 -0.15
N ALA A 10 -9.54 -2.08 -0.62
CA ALA A 10 -10.60 -1.25 -0.05
C ALA A 10 -10.76 -1.35 1.48
N MET A 11 -10.49 -2.52 2.06
CA MET A 11 -10.58 -2.82 3.50
C MET A 11 -9.53 -2.12 4.36
N LEU A 12 -8.44 -1.62 3.77
CA LEU A 12 -7.25 -1.16 4.49
C LEU A 12 -7.01 0.35 4.31
N GLY A 13 -8.08 1.13 4.15
CA GLY A 13 -8.00 2.57 3.88
C GLY A 13 -7.21 3.39 4.91
N ARG A 14 -7.26 3.02 6.20
CA ARG A 14 -6.44 3.68 7.23
C ARG A 14 -4.94 3.45 6.99
N LEU A 15 -4.54 2.24 6.64
CA LEU A 15 -3.15 1.90 6.31
C LEU A 15 -2.70 2.65 5.05
N ALA A 16 -3.54 2.72 4.01
CA ALA A 16 -3.25 3.47 2.80
C ALA A 16 -2.92 4.95 3.08
N ARG A 17 -3.71 5.60 3.94
CA ARG A 17 -3.46 6.99 4.36
C ARG A 17 -2.12 7.16 5.06
N TRP A 18 -1.76 6.26 5.97
CA TRP A 18 -0.48 6.32 6.67
C TRP A 18 0.71 6.12 5.74
N LEU A 19 0.63 5.17 4.81
CA LEU A 19 1.68 4.99 3.81
C LEU A 19 1.88 6.24 2.94
N ARG A 20 0.80 6.95 2.59
CA ARG A 20 0.87 8.25 1.88
C ARG A 20 1.53 9.33 2.73
N ILE A 21 1.16 9.46 4.01
CA ILE A 21 1.78 10.42 4.94
C ILE A 21 3.29 10.16 5.06
N LEU A 22 3.69 8.90 5.11
CA LEU A 22 5.09 8.47 5.16
C LEU A 22 5.85 8.68 3.83
N GLY A 23 5.16 9.12 2.78
CA GLY A 23 5.74 9.45 1.47
C GLY A 23 5.83 8.28 0.49
N TYR A 24 5.07 7.21 0.71
CA TYR A 24 4.98 6.10 -0.23
C TYR A 24 3.81 6.28 -1.21
N ASP A 25 4.10 6.06 -2.49
CA ASP A 25 3.10 6.03 -3.54
C ASP A 25 2.13 4.88 -3.32
N THR A 26 0.90 5.20 -2.91
CA THR A 26 -0.06 4.20 -2.44
C THR A 26 -1.42 4.41 -3.11
N GLU A 27 -1.70 3.56 -4.09
CA GLU A 27 -3.01 3.50 -4.73
C GLU A 27 -4.02 2.87 -3.80
N TYR A 28 -5.18 3.53 -3.68
CA TYR A 28 -6.28 3.07 -2.87
C TYR A 28 -7.55 3.75 -3.33
N ASN A 29 -8.58 2.94 -3.54
CA ASN A 29 -9.95 3.39 -3.70
C ASN A 29 -10.86 2.35 -3.02
N LYS A 30 -11.84 2.83 -2.25
CA LYS A 30 -12.81 1.97 -1.56
C LYS A 30 -13.69 1.15 -2.51
N ASP A 31 -13.78 1.58 -3.78
CA ASP A 31 -14.62 0.96 -4.80
C ASP A 31 -13.79 0.07 -5.76
N TYR A 32 -12.50 -0.16 -5.47
CA TYR A 32 -11.70 -1.09 -6.27
C TYR A 32 -12.11 -2.54 -6.00
N GLU A 33 -12.49 -3.22 -7.08
CA GLU A 33 -12.56 -4.67 -7.11
C GLU A 33 -11.18 -5.30 -7.23
N ASP A 34 -11.06 -6.57 -6.83
CA ASP A 34 -9.81 -7.32 -6.82
C ASP A 34 -9.07 -7.35 -8.16
N TRP A 35 -9.81 -7.47 -9.28
CA TRP A 35 -9.20 -7.50 -10.61
C TRP A 35 -8.51 -6.17 -10.92
N LYS A 36 -9.06 -5.05 -10.43
CA LYS A 36 -8.49 -3.71 -10.61
C LYS A 36 -7.23 -3.56 -9.78
N VAL A 37 -7.22 -4.07 -8.55
CA VAL A 37 -6.02 -4.12 -7.69
C VAL A 37 -4.89 -4.89 -8.37
N LEU A 38 -5.18 -6.09 -8.90
CA LEU A 38 -4.20 -6.89 -9.64
C LEU A 38 -3.67 -6.17 -10.87
N LYS A 39 -4.56 -5.54 -11.65
CA LYS A 39 -4.18 -4.80 -12.87
C LYS A 39 -3.27 -3.60 -12.55
N ILE A 40 -3.58 -2.85 -11.49
CA ILE A 40 -2.76 -1.72 -11.02
C ILE A 40 -1.39 -2.23 -10.53
N ALA A 41 -1.37 -3.30 -9.75
CA ALA A 41 -0.13 -3.91 -9.27
C ALA A 41 0.80 -4.34 -10.41
N GLU A 42 0.24 -4.98 -11.43
CA GLU A 42 0.96 -5.46 -12.61
C GLU A 42 1.50 -4.31 -13.46
N ALA A 43 0.65 -3.32 -13.79
CA ALA A 43 1.03 -2.19 -14.64
C ALA A 43 2.11 -1.30 -14.00
N ASP A 44 1.96 -0.99 -12.72
CA ASP A 44 2.79 -0.01 -12.02
C ASP A 44 3.89 -0.63 -11.15
N ARG A 45 4.02 -1.97 -11.15
CA ARG A 45 4.93 -2.75 -10.30
C ARG A 45 4.76 -2.44 -8.82
N ARG A 46 3.50 -2.45 -8.35
CA ARG A 46 3.14 -2.15 -6.95
C ARG A 46 3.02 -3.43 -6.14
N ILE A 47 3.37 -3.33 -4.86
CA ILE A 47 3.12 -4.38 -3.86
C ILE A 47 1.65 -4.29 -3.45
N ILE A 48 0.94 -5.41 -3.54
CA ILE A 48 -0.45 -5.52 -3.08
C ILE A 48 -0.44 -5.66 -1.55
N ILE A 49 -1.25 -4.88 -0.86
CA ILE A 49 -1.55 -5.08 0.56
C ILE A 49 -3.05 -5.36 0.70
N THR A 50 -3.41 -6.51 1.26
CA THR A 50 -4.82 -6.93 1.35
C THR A 50 -5.09 -7.80 2.56
N ARG A 51 -6.35 -7.83 3.02
CA ARG A 51 -6.85 -8.85 3.95
C ARG A 51 -7.59 -10.01 3.27
N ASP A 52 -7.67 -10.01 1.95
CA ASP A 52 -8.26 -11.12 1.21
C ASP A 52 -7.17 -12.14 0.81
N ARG A 53 -7.23 -13.33 1.41
CA ARG A 53 -6.36 -14.46 1.04
C ARG A 53 -6.56 -14.86 -0.42
N GLY A 54 -7.79 -14.76 -0.94
CA GLY A 54 -8.12 -15.03 -2.34
C GLY A 54 -7.41 -14.09 -3.30
N LEU A 55 -7.34 -12.80 -2.97
CA LEU A 55 -6.57 -11.81 -3.72
C LEU A 55 -5.07 -12.11 -3.69
N CYS A 56 -4.47 -12.43 -2.53
CA CYS A 56 -3.05 -12.83 -2.51
C CYS A 56 -2.78 -14.13 -3.27
N ASN A 57 -3.71 -15.10 -3.26
CA ASN A 57 -3.58 -16.33 -4.05
C ASN A 57 -3.59 -16.02 -5.56
N ARG A 58 -4.48 -15.12 -6.01
CA ARG A 58 -4.51 -14.66 -7.41
C ARG A 58 -3.25 -13.87 -7.78
N ALA A 59 -2.77 -13.01 -6.90
CA ALA A 59 -1.51 -12.27 -7.09
C ALA A 59 -0.32 -13.23 -7.26
N ARG A 60 -0.22 -14.26 -6.41
CA ARG A 60 0.84 -15.27 -6.50
C ARG A 60 0.82 -16.03 -7.83
N LYS A 61 -0.35 -16.41 -8.33
CA LYS A 61 -0.50 -17.06 -9.65
C LYS A 61 -0.01 -16.17 -10.81
N LYS A 62 0.00 -14.85 -10.61
CA LYS A 62 0.52 -13.84 -11.55
C LYS A 62 1.94 -13.37 -11.23
N SER A 63 2.62 -13.99 -10.26
CA SER A 63 3.95 -13.58 -9.79
C SER A 63 4.00 -12.13 -9.27
N LEU A 64 2.88 -11.61 -8.76
CA LEU A 64 2.79 -10.28 -8.18
C LEU A 64 3.09 -10.33 -6.67
N PRO A 65 3.87 -9.39 -6.13
CA PRO A 65 4.14 -9.32 -4.69
C PRO A 65 2.85 -8.97 -3.93
N CYS A 66 2.55 -9.76 -2.89
CA CYS A 66 1.39 -9.55 -2.03
C CYS A 66 1.78 -9.69 -0.56
N PHE A 67 1.37 -8.71 0.24
CA PHE A 67 1.45 -8.72 1.69
C PHE A 67 0.05 -8.92 2.26
N TYR A 68 -0.16 -10.07 2.89
CA TYR A 68 -1.41 -10.38 3.56
C TYR A 68 -1.43 -9.79 4.97
N VAL A 69 -2.52 -9.10 5.31
CA VAL A 69 -2.77 -8.53 6.64
C VAL A 69 -3.79 -9.41 7.35
N GLU A 70 -3.48 -9.85 8.57
CA GLU A 70 -4.40 -10.66 9.38
C GLU A 70 -5.65 -9.86 9.80
N PRO A 71 -6.82 -10.50 10.02
CA PRO A 71 -8.07 -9.81 10.34
C PRO A 71 -8.00 -8.91 11.59
N ASP A 72 -7.34 -9.40 12.66
CA ASP A 72 -7.21 -8.72 13.97
C ASP A 72 -5.92 -7.90 14.08
N TYR A 73 -5.56 -7.24 12.98
CA TYR A 73 -4.30 -6.52 12.94
C TYR A 73 -4.32 -5.23 13.78
N ASP A 74 -3.18 -4.97 14.40
CA ASP A 74 -2.83 -3.65 14.90
C ASP A 74 -2.05 -2.89 13.81
N LEU A 75 -2.43 -1.64 13.56
CA LEU A 75 -1.82 -0.82 12.50
C LEU A 75 -0.31 -0.64 12.72
N VAL A 76 0.12 -0.43 13.97
CA VAL A 76 1.54 -0.22 14.28
C VAL A 76 2.32 -1.50 14.00
N LYS A 77 1.79 -2.67 14.39
CA LYS A 77 2.38 -3.97 14.04
C LYS A 77 2.48 -4.17 12.53
N VAL A 78 1.44 -3.84 11.76
CA VAL A 78 1.49 -3.97 10.29
C VAL A 78 2.53 -3.04 9.69
N LEU A 79 2.61 -1.77 10.10
CA LEU A 79 3.65 -0.85 9.63
C LEU A 79 5.05 -1.36 9.98
N ALA A 80 5.26 -1.90 11.18
CA ALA A 80 6.53 -2.49 11.58
C ALA A 80 6.90 -3.73 10.74
N MET A 81 5.92 -4.57 10.38
CA MET A 81 6.14 -5.70 9.48
C MET A 81 6.49 -5.23 8.07
N LEU A 82 5.75 -4.26 7.52
CA LEU A 82 6.06 -3.68 6.21
C LEU A 82 7.47 -3.08 6.17
N ALA A 83 7.88 -2.37 7.24
CA ALA A 83 9.22 -1.82 7.39
C ALA A 83 10.30 -2.91 7.33
N ARG A 84 10.10 -4.03 8.03
CA ARG A 84 11.03 -5.16 8.01
C ARG A 84 11.05 -5.88 6.67
N THR A 85 9.88 -6.14 6.07
CA THR A 85 9.74 -6.93 4.84
C THR A 85 10.19 -6.16 3.60
N PHE A 86 9.82 -4.89 3.49
CA PHE A 86 10.03 -4.08 2.28
C PHE A 86 11.06 -2.96 2.46
N LYS A 87 11.69 -2.89 3.63
CA LYS A 87 12.70 -1.88 3.98
C LYS A 87 12.15 -0.45 3.83
N ILE A 88 10.90 -0.23 4.23
CA ILE A 88 10.31 1.11 4.27
C ILE A 88 10.72 1.83 5.56
N ASP A 89 11.10 3.09 5.43
CA ASP A 89 11.26 4.03 6.53
C ASP A 89 9.89 4.48 7.05
N LEU A 90 9.75 4.54 8.38
CA LEU A 90 8.54 4.97 9.08
C LEU A 90 8.64 6.39 9.65
N ASN A 91 9.73 7.10 9.37
CA ASN A 91 9.84 8.52 9.69
C ASN A 91 8.97 9.35 8.75
N VAL A 92 8.30 10.36 9.31
CA VAL A 92 7.54 11.33 8.53
C VAL A 92 8.50 12.38 8.00
N ASP A 93 8.57 12.50 6.68
CA ASP A 93 9.27 13.57 5.98
C ASP A 93 8.28 14.31 5.09
N PHE A 94 7.92 15.53 5.51
CA PHE A 94 6.93 16.37 4.83
C PHE A 94 7.37 16.78 3.42
N SER A 95 8.66 16.70 3.07
CA SER A 95 9.13 17.03 1.71
C SER A 95 8.75 15.98 0.67
N VAL A 96 8.39 14.78 1.13
CA VAL A 96 8.05 13.61 0.29
C VAL A 96 6.70 13.00 0.65
N SER A 97 6.06 13.48 1.71
CA SER A 97 4.69 13.13 2.07
C SER A 97 3.73 13.38 0.91
N ARG A 98 2.73 12.51 0.82
CA ARG A 98 1.64 12.60 -0.15
C ARG A 98 0.33 12.89 0.53
N CYS A 99 -0.59 13.49 -0.21
CA CYS A 99 -1.95 13.75 0.25
C CYS A 99 -2.61 12.43 0.71
N PRO A 100 -3.06 12.34 1.97
CA PRO A 100 -3.68 11.11 2.49
C PRO A 100 -4.97 10.75 1.76
N LYS A 101 -5.65 11.74 1.17
CA LYS A 101 -6.93 11.57 0.49
C LYS A 101 -6.77 10.93 -0.89
N ASP A 102 -5.87 11.44 -1.72
CA ASP A 102 -5.80 11.15 -3.15
C ASP A 102 -4.41 10.74 -3.67
N ASN A 103 -3.41 10.57 -2.80
CA ASN A 103 -2.04 10.17 -3.16
C ASN A 103 -1.24 11.26 -3.92
N GLY A 104 -1.78 12.49 -4.06
CA GLY A 104 -1.11 13.60 -4.73
C GLY A 104 0.17 14.07 -4.04
N ILE A 105 1.10 14.62 -4.83
CA ILE A 105 2.32 15.25 -4.31
C ILE A 105 1.93 16.57 -3.63
N LEU A 106 2.47 16.82 -2.43
CA LEU A 106 2.22 18.06 -1.70
C LEU A 106 3.24 19.11 -2.12
N GLU A 107 2.76 20.30 -2.46
CA GLU A 107 3.59 21.46 -2.75
C GLU A 107 3.56 22.42 -1.56
N LYS A 108 4.69 23.10 -1.30
CA LYS A 108 4.72 24.18 -0.31
C LYS A 108 3.90 25.34 -0.85
N ALA A 109 3.00 25.85 -0.02
CA ALA A 109 2.25 27.08 -0.28
C ALA A 109 3.18 28.31 -0.30
#